data_AF-A0A482R9H9-F1
#
_entry.id   AF-A0A482R9H9-F1
#
_cell.length_a   1.000
_cell.length_b   1.000
_cell.length_c   1.000
_cell.angle_alpha   90.00
_cell.angle_beta   90.00
_cell.angle_gamma   90.00
#
_symmetry.space_group_name_H-M   'P 1'
#
loop_
_entity.id
_entity.type
_entity.pdbx_description
1 polymer ?
#
loop_
_entity_poly.entity_id
_entity_poly.type
_entity_poly.pdbx_seq_one_letter_code
_entity_poly.pdbx_strand_id
1 'polypeptide(L)' 'MHARCRRQRMDRLAATEPLYVDFVTVGGLENARRALRLCRYAKKVIGLTAVLHFSCADMSLSDVNELLAEAKRMGVTN' A
#
# COMPACT_ATOMS: atom_id res chain seq x y z
N MET A 1 10.22 -4.25 16.22
CA MET A 1 11.38 -4.75 15.43
C MET A 1 11.07 -4.97 13.94
N HIS A 2 9.95 -5.60 13.57
CA HIS A 2 9.62 -5.94 12.16
C HIS A 2 9.42 -4.78 11.16
N ALA A 3 9.03 -3.58 11.61
CA ALA A 3 8.78 -2.45 10.70
C ALA A 3 10.07 -1.80 10.16
N ARG A 4 11.17 -1.89 10.91
CA ARG A 4 12.47 -1.28 10.55
C ARG A 4 13.14 -2.03 9.38
N CYS A 5 13.10 -3.36 9.43
CA CYS A 5 13.64 -4.23 8.38
C CYS A 5 12.91 -4.06 7.03
N ARG A 6 11.59 -3.86 7.05
CA ARG A 6 10.79 -3.63 5.83
C ARG A 6 11.14 -2.30 5.15
N ARG A 7 11.36 -1.23 5.92
CA ARG A 7 11.76 0.08 5.37
C ARG A 7 13.14 0.03 4.72
N GLN A 8 14.13 -0.54 5.44
CA GLN A 8 15.48 -0.72 4.89
C GLN A 8 15.51 -1.56 3.61
N ARG A 9 14.61 -2.55 3.47
CA ARG A 9 14.47 -3.33 2.24
C ARG A 9 13.94 -2.48 1.09
N MET A 10 12.93 -1.64 1.34
CA MET A 10 12.39 -0.76 0.30
C MET A 10 13.40 0.31 -0.11
N ASP A 11 14.22 0.83 0.83
CA ASP A 11 15.28 1.79 0.50
C ASP A 11 16.31 1.16 -0.47
N ARG A 12 16.70 -0.10 -0.24
CA ARG A 12 17.57 -0.84 -1.17
C ARG A 12 16.90 -1.16 -2.50
N LEU A 13 15.59 -1.45 -2.49
CA LEU A 13 14.82 -1.69 -3.71
C LEU A 13 14.69 -0.42 -4.55
N ALA A 14 14.55 0.75 -3.92
CA ALA A 14 14.46 2.02 -4.62
C ALA A 14 15.72 2.34 -5.44
N ALA A 15 16.88 1.91 -4.95
CA ALA A 15 18.15 2.05 -5.66
C ALA A 15 18.22 1.25 -6.98
N THR A 16 17.29 0.31 -7.22
CA THR A 16 17.18 -0.39 -8.51
C THR A 16 16.23 0.32 -9.48
N GLU A 17 15.74 1.51 -9.14
CA GLU A 17 14.88 2.36 -9.96
C GLU A 17 13.66 1.63 -10.56
N PRO A 18 12.86 0.90 -9.76
CA PRO A 18 11.68 0.21 -10.29
C PRO A 18 10.61 1.23 -10.72
N LEU A 19 9.91 0.93 -11.81
CA LEU A 19 8.79 1.76 -12.27
C LEU A 19 7.67 1.85 -11.22
N TYR A 20 7.37 0.75 -10.54
CA TYR A 20 6.43 0.66 -9.44
C TYR A 20 6.73 -0.53 -8.53
N VAL A 21 6.05 -0.56 -7.37
CA VAL A 21 6.09 -1.68 -6.42
C VAL A 21 4.68 -2.09 -6.02
N ASP A 22 4.46 -3.40 -5.91
CA ASP A 22 3.17 -3.98 -5.52
C ASP A 22 3.09 -4.23 -4.01
N PHE A 23 1.93 -3.91 -3.44
CA PHE A 23 1.54 -4.27 -2.08
C PHE A 23 0.33 -5.18 -2.13
N VAL A 24 0.58 -6.47 -1.93
CA VAL A 24 -0.46 -7.50 -1.95
C VAL A 24 -1.00 -7.75 -0.55
N THR A 25 -2.32 -7.74 -0.43
CA THR A 25 -3.02 -8.08 0.82
C THR A 25 -4.13 -9.11 0.59
N VAL A 26 -4.38 -9.91 1.62
CA VAL A 26 -5.47 -10.87 1.68
C VAL A 26 -6.23 -10.66 3.00
N GLY A 27 -7.55 -10.75 2.93
CA GLY A 27 -8.46 -10.50 4.05
C GLY A 27 -9.09 -9.10 3.98
N GLY A 28 -9.99 -8.82 4.92
CA GLY A 28 -10.84 -7.63 4.89
C GLY A 28 -10.14 -6.29 5.15
N LEU A 29 -10.96 -5.28 5.41
CA LEU A 29 -10.59 -3.85 5.40
C LEU A 29 -9.34 -3.49 6.22
N GLU A 30 -9.13 -4.09 7.40
CA GLU A 30 -7.98 -3.72 8.25
C GLU A 30 -6.63 -4.09 7.61
N ASN A 31 -6.57 -5.24 6.93
CA ASN A 31 -5.37 -5.69 6.22
C ASN A 31 -5.10 -4.80 5.01
N ALA A 32 -6.14 -4.45 4.26
CA ALA A 32 -6.04 -3.50 3.15
C ALA A 32 -5.57 -2.11 3.64
N ARG A 33 -6.09 -1.60 4.76
CA ARG A 33 -5.61 -0.35 5.38
C ARG A 33 -4.16 -0.44 5.84
N ARG A 34 -3.69 -1.60 6.33
CA ARG A 34 -2.26 -1.82 6.67
C ARG A 34 -1.38 -1.73 5.42
N ALA A 35 -1.79 -2.38 4.33
CA ALA A 35 -1.09 -2.30 3.05
C ALA A 35 -1.08 -0.87 2.48
N LEU A 36 -2.22 -0.17 2.52
CA LEU A 36 -2.33 1.22 2.09
C LEU A 36 -1.37 2.16 2.83
N ARG A 37 -1.15 1.95 4.13
CA ARG A 37 -0.13 2.71 4.91
C ARG A 37 1.29 2.47 4.39
N LEU A 38 1.59 1.27 3.89
CA LEU A 38 2.89 0.98 3.26
C LEU A 38 2.99 1.63 1.87
N CYS A 39 1.93 1.59 1.05
CA CYS A 39 1.89 2.32 -0.23
C CYS A 39 2.17 3.80 -0.03
N ARG A 40 1.54 4.41 1.00
CA ARG A 40 1.80 5.82 1.36
C ARG A 40 3.25 6.07 1.76
N TYR A 41 3.89 5.14 2.47
CA TYR A 41 5.31 5.26 2.81
C TYR A 41 6.20 5.19 1.56
N ALA A 42 5.96 4.21 0.68
CA ALA A 42 6.70 4.06 -0.58
C ALA A 42 6.60 5.34 -1.44
N LYS A 43 5.40 5.91 -1.56
CA LYS A 43 5.19 7.13 -2.33
C LYS A 43 5.81 8.37 -1.67
N LYS A 44 5.55 8.62 -0.37
CA LYS A 44 5.95 9.88 0.28
C LYS A 44 7.40 9.93 0.73
N VAL A 45 7.97 8.80 1.13
CA VAL A 45 9.32 8.77 1.75
C VAL A 45 10.37 8.30 0.75
N ILE A 46 10.01 7.35 -0.10
CA ILE A 46 10.95 6.72 -1.03
C ILE A 46 10.83 7.30 -2.44
N GLY A 47 9.66 7.84 -2.80
CA GLY A 47 9.40 8.39 -4.13
C GLY A 47 9.00 7.35 -5.18
N LEU A 48 8.62 6.14 -4.76
CA LEU A 48 8.20 5.07 -5.67
C LEU A 48 6.70 5.10 -5.95
N THR A 49 6.31 4.76 -7.17
CA THR A 49 4.92 4.44 -7.51
C THR A 49 4.52 3.16 -6.78
N ALA A 50 3.38 3.19 -6.08
CA ALA A 50 2.86 2.05 -5.34
C ALA A 50 1.52 1.60 -5.93
N VAL A 51 1.35 0.28 -6.06
CA VAL A 51 0.12 -0.39 -6.48
C VAL A 51 -0.46 -1.13 -5.26
N LEU A 52 -1.72 -0.86 -4.91
CA LEU A 52 -2.41 -1.54 -3.83
C LEU A 52 -3.31 -2.66 -4.37
N HIS A 53 -2.92 -3.91 -4.14
CA HIS A 53 -3.80 -5.05 -4.40
C HIS A 53 -4.60 -5.37 -3.15
N PHE A 54 -5.93 -5.38 -3.27
CA PHE A 54 -6.85 -5.87 -2.26
C PHE A 54 -7.99 -6.65 -2.91
N SER A 55 -8.54 -7.61 -2.17
CA SER A 55 -9.74 -8.33 -2.58
C SER A 55 -10.96 -7.82 -1.79
N CYS A 56 -12.15 -8.00 -2.35
CA CYS A 56 -13.40 -7.60 -1.69
C CYS A 56 -13.95 -8.67 -0.72
N ALA A 57 -13.22 -9.77 -0.51
CA ALA A 57 -13.65 -10.81 0.42
C ALA A 57 -13.72 -10.24 1.84
N ASP A 58 -14.78 -10.59 2.58
CA ASP A 58 -15.04 -10.10 3.95
C ASP A 58 -15.16 -8.56 4.05
N MET A 59 -15.56 -7.90 2.96
CA MET A 59 -15.80 -6.45 2.92
C MET A 59 -17.21 -6.16 2.43
N SER A 60 -17.88 -5.23 3.11
CA SER A 60 -19.10 -4.63 2.58
C SER A 60 -18.78 -3.64 1.45
N LEU A 61 -19.80 -3.24 0.68
CA LEU A 61 -19.65 -2.17 -0.31
C LEU A 61 -19.18 -0.85 0.34
N SER A 62 -19.63 -0.57 1.58
CA SER A 62 -19.19 0.60 2.33
C SER A 62 -17.69 0.53 2.62
N ASP A 63 -17.20 -0.63 3.07
CA ASP A 63 -15.78 -0.84 3.36
C ASP A 63 -14.90 -0.62 2.12
N VAL A 64 -15.34 -1.12 0.96
CA VAL A 64 -14.64 -0.92 -0.32
C VAL A 64 -14.60 0.56 -0.68
N ASN A 65 -15.72 1.26 -0.60
CA ASN A 65 -15.79 2.69 -0.90
C ASN A 65 -14.94 3.54 0.04
N GLU A 66 -14.94 3.22 1.33
CA GLU A 66 -14.07 3.85 2.33
C GLU A 66 -12.60 3.66 2.00
N LEU A 67 -12.20 2.43 1.68
CA LEU A 67 -10.82 2.12 1.32
C LEU A 67 -10.37 2.87 0.06
N LEU A 68 -11.20 2.92 -0.99
CA LEU A 68 -10.90 3.64 -2.23
C LEU A 68 -10.81 5.14 -2.00
N ALA A 69 -11.71 5.71 -1.19
CA ALA A 69 -11.66 7.11 -0.80
C ALA A 69 -10.41 7.44 0.02
N GLU A 70 -10.00 6.56 0.94
CA GLU A 70 -8.73 6.66 1.66
C GLU A 70 -7.52 6.60 0.72
N ALA A 71 -7.49 5.64 -0.20
CA ALA A 71 -6.40 5.49 -1.16
C ALA A 71 -6.22 6.74 -2.02
N LYS A 72 -7.32 7.26 -2.57
CA LYS A 72 -7.34 8.51 -3.35
C LYS A 72 -6.84 9.70 -2.54
N ARG A 73 -7.31 9.87 -1.30
CA ARG A 73 -6.83 10.96 -0.40
C ARG A 73 -5.33 10.84 -0.08
N MET A 74 -4.79 9.63 -0.06
CA MET A 74 -3.36 9.39 0.16
C MET A 74 -2.52 9.50 -1.12
N GLY A 75 -3.14 9.73 -2.28
CA GLY A 75 -2.49 9.81 -3.58
C GLY A 75 -2.05 8.46 -4.13
N VAL A 76 -2.60 7.36 -3.62
CA VAL A 76 -2.45 6.03 -4.23
C VAL A 76 -3.48 5.92 -5.35
N THR A 77 -2.99 5.69 -6.57
CA THR A 77 -3.78 5.77 -7.81
C THR A 77 -3.80 4.47 -8.58
N ASN A 78 -3.09 3.44 -8.08
CA ASN A 78 -3.01 2.10 -8.63
C ASN A 78 -3.18 1.09 -7.51
#